data_AF-A0A4R8V9E6-F1
#
_entry.id   AF-A0A4R8V9E6-F1
#
_cell.length_a   1.000
_cell.length_b   1.000
_cell.length_c   1.000
_cell.angle_alpha   90.00
_cell.angle_beta   90.00
_cell.angle_gamma   90.00
#
_symmetry.space_group_name_H-M   'P 1'
#
loop_
_entity.id
_entity.type
_entity.pdbx_description
1 polymer ?
#
loop_
_entity_poly.entity_id
_entity_poly.type
_entity_poly.pdbx_seq_one_letter_code
_entity_poly.pdbx_strand_id
1 'polypeptide(L)'
;MARWAPEKKDQLESLADEILHNYSHGRAMVAVDGRHGAGQQEFADGLAEALRRDGAHVFRASMDDFFRPRADRERSGAQDGAAYYRDAYDYSLLRRVLIDPFHTSGSTGFVLTGFDVVRDQPVFQPKWMSAGPDAILVMDGTFLLRPDLAGVWNYSVWLSTPLQSGDEDLEIRRAASDEVYLKDANPSEKANTIIDNQDPDHPRRVFADSC
;
A
#
# COMPACT_ATOMS: atom_id res chain seq x y z
N MET A 1 12.54 33.11 0.52
CA MET A 1 11.41 32.95 -0.41
C MET A 1 10.60 31.76 0.07
N ALA A 2 9.42 31.98 0.65
CA ALA A 2 8.56 30.90 1.13
C ALA A 2 8.07 30.11 -0.10
N ARG A 3 8.64 28.93 -0.32
CA ARG A 3 8.25 28.01 -1.39
C ARG A 3 6.89 27.46 -1.00
N TRP A 4 5.80 27.99 -1.56
CA TRP A 4 4.42 27.49 -1.37
C TRP A 4 4.44 25.96 -1.51
N ALA A 5 4.34 25.27 -0.38
CA ALA A 5 4.15 23.83 -0.36
C ALA A 5 2.63 23.64 -0.33
N PRO A 6 2.04 22.89 -1.26
CA PRO A 6 0.62 22.58 -1.20
C PRO A 6 0.31 21.91 0.15
N GLU A 7 -0.86 22.20 0.71
CA GLU A 7 -1.32 21.49 1.89
C GLU A 7 -1.55 20.02 1.52
N LYS A 8 -1.41 19.11 2.49
CA LYS A 8 -1.72 17.69 2.31
C LYS A 8 -3.03 17.46 1.57
N LYS A 9 -4.05 18.25 1.92
CA LYS A 9 -5.37 18.21 1.31
C LYS A 9 -5.32 18.45 -0.21
N ASP A 10 -4.62 19.49 -0.67
CA ASP A 10 -4.53 19.84 -2.09
C ASP A 10 -3.88 18.72 -2.90
N GLN A 11 -2.85 18.05 -2.35
CA GLN A 11 -2.21 16.93 -3.02
C GLN A 11 -3.12 15.71 -3.12
N LEU A 12 -3.84 15.39 -2.05
CA LEU A 12 -4.77 14.26 -2.04
C LEU A 12 -5.94 14.50 -3.01
N GLU A 13 -6.46 15.72 -3.07
CA GLU A 13 -7.51 16.11 -4.02
C GLU A 13 -6.99 16.03 -5.47
N SER A 14 -5.78 16.55 -5.74
CA SER A 14 -5.19 16.44 -7.07
C SER A 14 -4.96 14.99 -7.52
N LEU A 15 -4.59 14.08 -6.60
CA LEU A 15 -4.44 12.67 -6.92
C LEU A 15 -5.79 11.97 -7.11
N ALA A 16 -6.79 12.32 -6.30
CA ALA A 16 -8.15 11.82 -6.45
C ALA A 16 -8.72 12.19 -7.83
N ASP A 17 -8.58 13.46 -8.23
CA ASP A 17 -8.98 13.94 -9.56
C ASP A 17 -8.30 13.14 -10.69
N GLU A 18 -6.99 12.91 -10.58
CA GLU A 18 -6.22 12.13 -11.57
C GLU A 18 -6.71 10.68 -11.66
N ILE A 19 -6.92 10.03 -10.51
CA ILE A 19 -7.39 8.64 -10.44
C ILE A 19 -8.81 8.54 -11.03
N LEU A 20 -9.72 9.44 -10.67
CA LEU A 20 -11.10 9.42 -11.16
C LEU A 20 -11.18 9.77 -12.65
N HIS A 21 -10.29 10.63 -13.15
CA HIS A 21 -10.20 10.91 -14.57
C HIS A 21 -9.78 9.66 -15.37
N ASN A 22 -8.74 8.96 -14.91
CA ASN A 22 -8.16 7.81 -15.62
C ASN A 22 -8.95 6.51 -15.43
N TYR A 23 -9.63 6.35 -14.29
CA TYR A 23 -10.34 5.13 -13.89
C TYR A 23 -11.78 5.42 -13.48
N SER A 24 -12.50 6.15 -14.34
CA SER A 24 -13.90 6.57 -14.11
C SER A 24 -14.93 5.43 -14.13
N HIS A 25 -14.55 4.26 -14.67
CA HIS A 25 -15.44 3.11 -14.81
C HIS A 25 -14.70 1.81 -14.47
N GLY A 26 -15.46 0.83 -13.99
CA GLY A 26 -14.92 -0.45 -13.55
C GLY A 26 -14.30 -0.38 -12.16
N ARG A 27 -13.72 -1.51 -11.74
CA ARG A 27 -13.00 -1.60 -10.48
C ARG A 27 -11.55 -1.20 -10.67
N ALA A 28 -11.07 -0.28 -9.84
CA ALA A 28 -9.68 0.16 -9.83
C ALA A 28 -9.00 -0.18 -8.50
N MET A 29 -7.75 -0.61 -8.56
CA MET A 29 -6.91 -0.85 -7.38
C MET A 29 -5.77 0.17 -7.35
N VAL A 30 -5.62 0.83 -6.20
CA VAL A 30 -4.64 1.88 -5.94
C VAL A 30 -3.70 1.41 -4.83
N ALA A 31 -2.40 1.37 -5.10
CA ALA A 31 -1.38 1.10 -4.09
C ALA A 31 -0.81 2.41 -3.53
N VAL A 32 -0.65 2.48 -2.21
CA VAL A 32 0.15 3.48 -1.50
C VAL A 32 1.29 2.74 -0.81
N ASP A 33 2.42 2.70 -1.49
CA ASP A 33 3.61 1.96 -1.09
C ASP A 33 4.69 2.92 -0.57
N GLY A 34 5.61 2.40 0.23
CA GLY A 34 6.70 3.18 0.80
C GLY A 34 7.63 2.28 1.60
N ARG A 35 8.72 2.87 2.10
CA ARG A 35 9.54 2.23 3.14
C ARG A 35 8.75 2.12 4.44
N HIS A 36 9.19 1.27 5.36
CA HIS A 36 8.58 1.24 6.68
C HIS A 36 8.66 2.63 7.34
N GLY A 37 7.53 3.08 7.92
CA GLY A 37 7.45 4.39 8.58
C GLY A 37 7.28 5.59 7.64
N ALA A 38 7.00 5.39 6.36
CA ALA A 38 6.81 6.48 5.38
C ALA A 38 5.43 7.17 5.46
N GLY A 39 4.53 6.73 6.34
CA GLY A 39 3.19 7.32 6.52
C GLY A 39 2.14 6.80 5.53
N GLN A 40 2.33 5.59 4.98
CA GLN A 40 1.45 5.00 3.96
C GLN A 40 -0.01 4.92 4.41
N GLN A 41 -0.26 4.47 5.64
CA GLN A 41 -1.60 4.33 6.18
C GLN A 41 -2.34 5.67 6.21
N GLU A 42 -1.72 6.69 6.81
CA GLU A 42 -2.32 8.03 6.93
C GLU A 42 -2.57 8.67 5.56
N PHE A 43 -1.61 8.52 4.64
CA PHE A 43 -1.76 9.02 3.27
C PHE A 43 -2.89 8.30 2.53
N ALA A 44 -2.99 6.97 2.64
CA ALA A 44 -4.04 6.17 2.02
C ALA A 44 -5.43 6.46 2.61
N ASP A 45 -5.52 6.69 3.92
CA ASP A 45 -6.75 7.11 4.59
C ASP A 45 -7.23 8.46 4.02
N GLY A 46 -6.33 9.45 3.95
CA GLY A 46 -6.63 10.76 3.36
C GLY A 46 -7.01 10.69 1.88
N LEU A 47 -6.33 9.87 1.08
CA LEU A 47 -6.66 9.67 -0.34
C LEU A 47 -8.04 9.01 -0.50
N ALA A 48 -8.34 8.01 0.32
CA ALA A 48 -9.64 7.35 0.30
C ALA A 48 -10.76 8.31 0.71
N GLU A 49 -10.52 9.22 1.66
CA GLU A 49 -11.48 10.28 2.01
C GLU A 49 -11.71 11.28 0.88
N ALA A 50 -10.65 11.72 0.19
CA ALA A 50 -10.77 12.60 -0.98
C ALA A 50 -11.60 11.94 -2.09
N LEU A 51 -11.27 10.71 -2.47
CA LEU A 51 -12.01 9.93 -3.47
C LEU A 51 -13.50 9.76 -3.10
N ARG A 52 -13.81 9.50 -1.82
CA ARG A 52 -15.21 9.38 -1.35
C ARG A 52 -15.96 10.71 -1.43
N ARG A 53 -15.28 11.83 -1.14
CA ARG A 53 -15.87 13.17 -1.22
C ARG A 53 -16.34 13.49 -2.64
N ASP A 54 -15.60 12.99 -3.63
CA ASP A 54 -15.91 13.17 -5.06
C ASP A 54 -16.86 12.09 -5.61
N GLY A 55 -17.47 11.29 -4.72
CA GLY A 55 -18.54 10.36 -5.04
C GLY A 55 -18.11 8.93 -5.37
N ALA A 56 -16.82 8.60 -5.26
CA ALA A 56 -16.34 7.25 -5.52
C ALA A 56 -16.70 6.27 -4.39
N HIS A 57 -17.02 5.03 -4.74
CA HIS A 57 -17.21 3.96 -3.77
C HIS A 57 -15.86 3.31 -3.42
N VAL A 58 -15.31 3.66 -2.25
CA VAL A 58 -13.92 3.31 -1.88
C VAL A 58 -13.84 2.31 -0.73
N PHE A 59 -13.07 1.24 -0.93
CA PHE A 59 -12.66 0.28 0.09
C PHE A 59 -11.21 0.53 0.51
N ARG A 60 -10.92 0.43 1.81
CA ARG A 60 -9.58 0.55 2.39
C ARG A 60 -9.11 -0.81 2.90
N ALA A 61 -7.88 -1.19 2.58
CA ALA A 61 -7.23 -2.39 3.12
C ALA A 61 -5.76 -2.09 3.43
N SER A 62 -5.17 -2.73 4.43
CA SER A 62 -3.74 -2.63 4.69
C SER A 62 -3.04 -3.95 4.39
N MET A 63 -1.80 -3.89 3.89
CA MET A 63 -0.95 -5.06 3.75
C MET A 63 -0.73 -5.76 5.10
N ASP A 64 -0.74 -5.00 6.19
CA ASP A 64 -0.59 -5.51 7.56
C ASP A 64 -1.75 -6.42 7.99
N ASP A 65 -2.90 -6.36 7.32
CA ASP A 65 -4.02 -7.28 7.55
C ASP A 65 -3.83 -8.67 6.89
N PHE A 66 -2.64 -8.91 6.32
CA PHE A 66 -2.29 -10.15 5.62
C PHE A 66 -0.92 -10.69 6.07
N PHE A 67 -0.51 -10.46 7.31
CA PHE A 67 0.69 -11.10 7.87
C PHE A 67 0.57 -12.63 7.90
N ARG A 68 1.72 -13.30 7.84
CA ARG A 68 1.84 -14.68 8.33
C ARG A 68 1.91 -14.68 9.86
N PRO A 69 1.39 -15.73 10.53
CA PRO A 69 1.57 -15.92 11.97
C PRO A 69 3.04 -15.76 12.39
N ARG A 70 3.30 -15.20 13.57
CA ARG A 70 4.68 -14.97 14.05
C ARG A 70 5.50 -16.26 14.07
N ALA A 71 4.91 -17.37 14.51
CA ALA A 71 5.59 -18.66 14.51
C ALA A 71 6.07 -19.10 13.11
N ASP A 72 5.32 -18.76 12.06
CA ASP A 72 5.68 -19.07 10.67
C ASP A 72 6.81 -18.15 10.17
N ARG A 73 6.75 -16.87 10.55
CA ARG A 73 7.81 -15.88 10.27
C ARG A 73 9.12 -16.24 10.97
N GLU A 74 9.06 -16.70 12.21
CA GLU A 74 10.23 -17.17 12.96
C GLU A 74 10.86 -18.40 12.31
N ARG A 75 10.05 -19.40 11.92
CA ARG A 75 10.55 -20.61 11.25
C ARG A 75 11.16 -20.34 9.88
N SER A 76 10.65 -19.36 9.13
CA SER A 76 11.21 -18.96 7.83
C SER A 76 12.48 -18.10 7.95
N GLY A 77 12.89 -17.74 9.18
CA GLY A 77 14.05 -16.91 9.41
C GLY A 77 13.80 -15.44 9.10
N ALA A 78 12.55 -14.96 9.13
CA ALA A 78 12.17 -13.55 8.97
C ALA A 78 12.67 -12.63 10.11
N GLN A 79 13.71 -13.04 10.83
CA GLN A 79 14.56 -12.16 11.63
C GLN A 79 15.65 -11.50 10.75
N ASP A 80 15.99 -12.12 9.62
CA ASP A 80 16.79 -11.53 8.54
C ASP A 80 15.92 -10.65 7.61
N GLY A 81 16.47 -9.54 7.12
CA GLY A 81 15.75 -8.59 6.28
C GLY A 81 15.30 -9.18 4.93
N ALA A 82 16.12 -10.02 4.30
CA ALA A 82 15.74 -10.64 3.03
C ALA A 82 14.65 -11.70 3.21
N ALA A 83 14.71 -12.47 4.29
CA ALA A 83 13.63 -13.39 4.66
C ALA A 83 12.34 -12.64 5.03
N TYR A 84 12.43 -11.51 5.74
CA TYR A 84 11.27 -10.68 6.05
C TYR A 84 10.59 -10.15 4.78
N TYR A 85 11.36 -9.61 3.83
CA TYR A 85 10.85 -9.17 2.53
C TYR A 85 10.08 -10.28 1.78
N ARG A 86 10.58 -11.52 1.83
CA ARG A 86 9.95 -12.65 1.14
C ARG A 86 8.71 -13.18 1.85
N ASP A 87 8.78 -13.33 3.18
CA ASP A 87 7.91 -14.23 3.94
C ASP A 87 7.10 -13.56 5.06
N ALA A 88 7.21 -12.25 5.28
CA ALA A 88 6.43 -11.57 6.32
C ALA A 88 4.92 -11.71 6.07
N TYR A 89 4.48 -11.64 4.81
CA TYR A 89 3.08 -11.61 4.43
C TYR A 89 2.59 -12.87 3.70
N ASP A 90 1.31 -13.18 3.86
CA ASP A 90 0.63 -14.24 3.13
C ASP A 90 0.04 -13.69 1.82
N TYR A 91 0.91 -13.52 0.83
CA TYR A 91 0.52 -13.08 -0.52
C TYR A 91 -0.48 -14.01 -1.20
N SER A 92 -0.45 -15.31 -0.86
CA SER A 92 -1.41 -16.29 -1.39
C SER A 92 -2.81 -16.03 -0.82
N LEU A 93 -2.91 -15.74 0.48
CA LEU A 93 -4.17 -15.32 1.09
C LEU A 93 -4.65 -14.00 0.49
N LEU A 94 -3.80 -12.97 0.47
CA LEU A 94 -4.09 -11.65 -0.10
C LEU A 94 -4.68 -11.76 -1.52
N ARG A 95 -4.00 -12.51 -2.40
CA ARG A 95 -4.46 -12.69 -3.79
C ARG A 95 -5.81 -13.40 -3.84
N ARG A 96 -5.92 -14.52 -3.15
CA ARG A 96 -7.11 -15.37 -3.19
C ARG A 96 -8.37 -14.69 -2.66
N VAL A 97 -8.26 -13.86 -1.62
CA VAL A 97 -9.45 -13.29 -0.93
C VAL A 97 -9.70 -11.83 -1.23
N LEU A 98 -8.70 -11.08 -1.70
CA LEU A 98 -8.84 -9.65 -1.99
C LEU A 98 -8.52 -9.32 -3.45
N ILE A 99 -7.28 -9.48 -3.90
CA ILE A 99 -6.84 -8.95 -5.20
C ILE A 99 -7.58 -9.63 -6.36
N ASP A 100 -7.57 -10.96 -6.45
CA ASP A 100 -8.16 -11.67 -7.58
C ASP A 100 -9.70 -11.53 -7.60
N PRO A 101 -10.42 -11.63 -6.47
CA PRO A 101 -11.86 -11.38 -6.43
C PRO A 101 -12.25 -9.91 -6.71
N PHE A 102 -11.44 -8.94 -6.28
CA PHE A 102 -11.73 -7.52 -6.56
C PHE A 102 -11.54 -7.23 -8.05
N HIS A 103 -10.45 -7.74 -8.65
CA HIS A 103 -10.17 -7.62 -10.09
C HIS A 103 -11.24 -8.31 -10.96
N THR A 104 -11.71 -9.48 -10.54
CA THR A 104 -12.80 -10.21 -11.22
C THR A 104 -14.14 -9.53 -10.90
N SER A 105 -14.45 -8.47 -11.65
CA SER A 105 -15.70 -7.71 -11.54
C SER A 105 -16.96 -8.60 -11.51
N GLY A 106 -18.02 -8.11 -10.86
CA GLY A 106 -19.29 -8.85 -10.66
C GLY A 106 -19.62 -9.09 -9.18
N SER A 107 -20.49 -10.06 -8.91
CA SER A 107 -20.97 -10.36 -7.53
C SER A 107 -19.97 -11.13 -6.66
N THR A 108 -18.71 -11.29 -7.11
CA THR A 108 -17.67 -11.99 -6.36
C THR A 108 -17.36 -11.23 -5.07
N GLY A 109 -17.52 -11.92 -3.93
CA GLY A 109 -17.18 -11.35 -2.64
C GLY A 109 -15.67 -11.28 -2.43
N PHE A 110 -15.22 -10.31 -1.66
CA PHE A 110 -13.82 -10.15 -1.24
C PHE A 110 -13.73 -9.84 0.25
N VAL A 111 -12.53 -9.94 0.80
CA VAL A 111 -12.22 -9.74 2.22
C VAL A 111 -11.11 -8.70 2.34
N LEU A 112 -11.33 -7.66 3.14
CA LEU A 112 -10.32 -6.61 3.38
C LEU A 112 -9.31 -6.97 4.47
N THR A 113 -9.69 -7.86 5.40
CA THR A 113 -8.86 -8.23 6.56
C THR A 113 -8.78 -9.75 6.71
N GLY A 114 -7.61 -10.33 6.45
CA GLY A 114 -7.37 -11.78 6.53
C GLY A 114 -6.71 -12.25 7.82
N PHE A 115 -6.05 -11.35 8.54
CA PHE A 115 -5.23 -11.62 9.71
C PHE A 115 -5.51 -10.61 10.84
N ASP A 116 -5.57 -11.10 12.08
CA ASP A 116 -5.67 -10.27 13.27
C ASP A 116 -4.28 -10.12 13.88
N VAL A 117 -3.69 -8.93 13.73
CA VAL A 117 -2.33 -8.63 14.20
C VAL A 117 -2.23 -8.67 15.73
N VAL A 118 -3.30 -8.29 16.44
CA VAL A 118 -3.31 -8.27 17.91
C VAL A 118 -3.33 -9.69 18.47
N ARG A 119 -4.10 -10.58 17.85
CA ARG A 119 -4.20 -11.99 18.25
C ARG A 119 -3.16 -12.90 17.59
N ASP A 120 -2.40 -12.40 16.62
CA ASP A 120 -1.42 -13.13 15.80
C ASP A 120 -2.01 -14.39 15.15
N GLN A 121 -3.22 -14.28 14.58
CA GLN A 121 -3.92 -15.41 13.96
C GLN A 121 -4.75 -14.99 12.74
N PRO A 122 -4.99 -15.91 11.80
CA PRO A 122 -5.97 -15.70 10.73
C PRO A 122 -7.36 -15.38 11.30
N VAL A 123 -8.10 -14.51 10.59
CA VAL A 123 -9.49 -14.19 10.96
C VAL A 123 -10.37 -15.41 10.69
N PHE A 124 -10.97 -15.96 11.73
CA PHE A 124 -11.79 -17.19 11.64
C PHE A 124 -13.09 -17.00 10.84
N GLN A 125 -13.68 -15.80 10.90
CA GLN A 125 -14.91 -15.43 10.18
C GLN A 125 -14.73 -14.06 9.53
N PRO A 126 -14.01 -13.99 8.38
CA PRO A 126 -13.78 -12.72 7.73
C PRO A 126 -15.09 -12.12 7.23
N LYS A 127 -15.21 -10.80 7.32
CA LYS A 127 -16.34 -10.07 6.78
C LYS A 127 -16.23 -10.03 5.25
N TRP A 128 -17.07 -10.81 4.58
CA TRP A 128 -17.19 -10.75 3.13
C TRP A 128 -17.93 -9.48 2.70
N MET A 129 -17.39 -8.83 1.69
CA MET A 129 -17.92 -7.61 1.10
C MET A 129 -18.13 -7.80 -0.40
N SER A 130 -19.01 -7.00 -0.98
CA SER A 130 -19.22 -6.91 -2.42
C SER A 130 -19.12 -5.46 -2.85
N ALA A 131 -18.65 -5.23 -4.06
CA ALA A 131 -18.60 -3.91 -4.66
C ALA A 131 -19.50 -3.86 -5.90
N GLY A 132 -20.02 -2.67 -6.21
CA GLY A 132 -20.65 -2.41 -7.50
C GLY A 132 -19.68 -2.56 -8.68
N PRO A 133 -20.16 -2.30 -9.91
CA PRO A 133 -19.32 -2.32 -11.10
C PRO A 133 -18.21 -1.27 -11.04
N ASP A 134 -18.49 -0.12 -10.43
CA ASP A 134 -17.55 0.98 -10.25
C ASP A 134 -17.17 1.11 -8.77
N ALA A 135 -15.91 0.82 -8.45
CA ALA A 135 -15.39 0.90 -7.09
C ALA A 135 -13.86 0.99 -7.07
N ILE A 136 -13.31 1.60 -6.03
CA ILE A 136 -11.86 1.76 -5.87
C ILE A 136 -11.42 1.04 -4.60
N LEU A 137 -10.39 0.20 -4.70
CA LEU A 137 -9.67 -0.34 -3.54
C LEU A 137 -8.39 0.48 -3.35
N VAL A 138 -8.22 1.10 -2.19
CA VAL A 138 -6.98 1.78 -1.79
C VAL A 138 -6.27 0.92 -0.76
N MET A 139 -5.10 0.40 -1.14
CA MET A 139 -4.27 -0.43 -0.27
C MET A 139 -2.99 0.29 0.13
N ASP A 140 -2.73 0.35 1.44
CA ASP A 140 -1.46 0.85 1.99
C ASP A 140 -0.54 -0.31 2.42
N GLY A 141 0.76 -0.05 2.48
CA GLY A 141 1.71 -0.96 3.11
C GLY A 141 3.13 -0.82 2.59
N THR A 142 3.89 -1.88 2.79
CA THR A 142 5.22 -2.06 2.20
C THR A 142 5.18 -3.20 1.18
N PHE A 143 6.11 -3.16 0.23
CA PHE A 143 6.31 -4.21 -0.78
C PHE A 143 5.16 -4.39 -1.75
N LEU A 144 4.28 -3.39 -1.90
CA LEU A 144 3.13 -3.49 -2.81
C LEU A 144 3.55 -3.49 -4.28
N LEU A 145 4.69 -2.87 -4.63
CA LEU A 145 5.24 -2.85 -6.00
C LEU A 145 6.32 -3.92 -6.26
N ARG A 146 6.37 -4.97 -5.42
CA ARG A 146 7.19 -6.17 -5.69
C ARG A 146 6.83 -6.80 -7.05
N PRO A 147 7.75 -7.55 -7.69
CA PRO A 147 7.52 -8.12 -9.02
C PRO A 147 6.18 -8.85 -9.18
N ASP A 148 5.78 -9.62 -8.17
CA ASP A 148 4.54 -10.41 -8.21
C ASP A 148 3.27 -9.57 -8.09
N LEU A 149 3.32 -8.32 -7.65
CA LEU A 149 2.14 -7.45 -7.46
C LEU A 149 2.14 -6.21 -8.35
N ALA A 150 3.29 -5.78 -8.87
CA ALA A 150 3.40 -4.53 -9.63
C ALA A 150 2.38 -4.41 -10.78
N GLY A 151 2.05 -5.52 -11.44
CA GLY A 151 1.08 -5.53 -12.56
C GLY A 151 -0.39 -5.58 -12.17
N VAL A 152 -0.76 -5.66 -10.88
CA VAL A 152 -2.17 -5.75 -10.45
C VAL A 152 -2.78 -4.37 -10.18
N TRP A 153 -1.95 -3.35 -9.95
CA TRP A 153 -2.41 -2.01 -9.59
C TRP A 153 -2.76 -1.20 -10.83
N ASN A 154 -3.92 -0.52 -10.79
CA ASN A 154 -4.25 0.48 -11.80
C ASN A 154 -3.43 1.73 -11.58
N TYR A 155 -3.29 2.15 -10.32
CA TYR A 155 -2.51 3.32 -9.92
C TYR A 155 -1.63 3.00 -8.72
N SER A 156 -0.46 3.62 -8.63
CA SER A 156 0.49 3.40 -7.55
C SER A 156 1.18 4.69 -7.15
N VAL A 157 1.24 4.90 -5.83
CA VAL A 157 1.93 6.00 -5.19
C VAL A 157 3.11 5.44 -4.40
N TRP A 158 4.32 5.94 -4.67
CA TRP A 158 5.49 5.69 -3.84
C TRP A 158 5.73 6.87 -2.89
N LEU A 159 5.61 6.63 -1.59
CA LEU A 159 5.96 7.59 -0.55
C LEU A 159 7.46 7.53 -0.28
N SER A 160 8.15 8.60 -0.67
CA SER A 160 9.56 8.79 -0.41
C SER A 160 9.76 9.52 0.91
N THR A 161 10.43 8.86 1.84
CA THR A 161 10.96 9.46 3.06
C THR A 161 12.44 9.09 3.21
N PRO A 162 13.23 9.90 3.92
CA PRO A 162 14.58 9.52 4.34
C PRO A 162 14.54 8.19 5.08
N LEU A 163 15.65 7.44 4.98
CA LEU A 163 15.79 6.22 5.76
C LEU A 163 15.64 6.56 7.25
N GLN A 164 14.63 5.97 7.89
CA GLN A 164 14.53 6.02 9.33
C GLN A 164 15.52 4.98 9.89
N SER A 165 16.55 5.48 10.56
CA SER A 165 17.44 4.66 11.36
C SER A 165 16.82 4.45 12.74
N GLY A 166 16.74 3.19 13.15
CA GLY A 166 16.24 2.79 14.45
C GLY A 166 17.21 1.81 15.11
N ASP A 167 17.18 1.77 16.44
CA ASP A 167 18.10 0.96 17.25
C ASP A 167 17.44 -0.34 17.74
N GLU A 168 16.13 -0.50 17.54
CA GLU A 168 15.42 -1.72 17.92
C GLU A 168 15.55 -2.80 16.83
N ASP A 169 15.61 -4.08 17.25
CA ASP A 169 15.75 -5.24 16.34
C ASP A 169 14.69 -5.23 15.21
N LEU A 170 13.47 -4.79 15.50
CA LEU A 170 12.41 -4.68 14.51
C LEU A 170 12.70 -3.60 13.47
N GLU A 171 13.22 -2.45 13.88
CA GLU A 171 13.55 -1.33 13.00
C GLU A 171 14.74 -1.67 12.11
N ILE A 172 15.79 -2.28 12.69
CA ILE A 172 16.96 -2.78 11.95
C ILE A 172 16.52 -3.78 10.88
N ARG A 173 15.66 -4.74 11.25
CA ARG A 173 15.13 -5.73 10.31
C ARG A 173 14.30 -5.08 9.20
N ARG A 174 13.42 -4.14 9.54
CA ARG A 174 12.57 -3.42 8.57
C ARG A 174 13.42 -2.65 7.58
N ALA A 175 14.43 -1.91 8.05
CA ALA A 175 15.38 -1.21 7.20
C ALA A 175 16.14 -2.18 6.27
N ALA A 176 16.63 -3.30 6.79
CA ALA A 176 17.30 -4.32 5.97
C ALA A 176 16.36 -4.93 4.91
N SER A 177 15.08 -5.13 5.24
CA SER A 177 14.08 -5.62 4.28
C SER A 177 13.74 -4.58 3.21
N ASP A 178 13.69 -3.29 3.57
CA ASP A 178 13.51 -2.19 2.61
C ASP A 178 14.69 -2.11 1.64
N GLU A 179 15.93 -2.29 2.11
CA GLU A 179 17.10 -2.31 1.22
C GLU A 179 17.03 -3.44 0.18
N VAL A 180 16.60 -4.63 0.60
CA VAL A 180 16.40 -5.77 -0.31
C VAL A 180 15.31 -5.44 -1.31
N TYR A 181 14.19 -4.90 -0.85
CA TYR A 181 13.06 -4.52 -1.68
C TYR A 181 13.43 -3.49 -2.75
N LEU A 182 14.13 -2.42 -2.37
CA LEU A 182 14.53 -1.36 -3.29
C LEU A 182 15.42 -1.89 -4.41
N LYS A 183 16.33 -2.82 -4.09
CA LYS A 183 17.22 -3.47 -5.08
C LYS A 183 16.46 -4.41 -6.01
N ASP A 184 15.51 -5.18 -5.48
CA ASP A 184 14.74 -6.16 -6.24
C ASP A 184 13.68 -5.51 -7.14
N ALA A 185 12.93 -4.55 -6.59
CA ALA A 185 11.73 -4.04 -7.22
C ALA A 185 11.88 -2.65 -7.83
N ASN A 186 12.84 -1.84 -7.39
CA ASN A 186 12.99 -0.42 -7.76
C ASN A 186 11.63 0.33 -7.81
N PRO A 187 10.91 0.40 -6.67
CA PRO A 187 9.51 0.81 -6.64
C PRO A 187 9.27 2.26 -7.10
N SER A 188 10.23 3.15 -6.91
CA SER A 188 10.13 4.54 -7.38
C SER A 188 10.05 4.65 -8.89
N GLU A 189 10.71 3.76 -9.65
CA GLU A 189 10.62 3.76 -11.12
C GLU A 189 9.35 3.10 -11.64
N LYS A 190 8.73 2.21 -10.84
CA LYS A 190 7.49 1.52 -11.19
C LYS A 190 6.24 2.29 -10.81
N ALA A 191 6.32 3.16 -9.81
CA ALA A 191 5.19 3.91 -9.33
C ALA A 191 4.67 4.90 -10.39
N ASN A 192 3.35 5.08 -10.46
CA ASN A 192 2.77 6.12 -11.30
C ASN A 192 3.13 7.52 -10.78
N THR A 193 3.21 7.66 -9.45
CA THR A 193 3.54 8.92 -8.80
C THR A 193 4.47 8.71 -7.61
N ILE A 194 5.45 9.60 -7.46
CA ILE A 194 6.29 9.69 -6.28
C ILE A 194 5.87 10.91 -5.46
N ILE A 195 5.65 10.70 -4.16
CA ILE A 195 5.35 11.76 -3.19
C ILE A 195 6.47 11.79 -2.16
N ASP A 196 7.19 12.91 -2.06
CA ASP A 196 8.03 13.21 -0.90
C ASP A 196 7.12 13.50 0.30
N ASN A 197 7.18 12.62 1.30
CA ASN A 197 6.35 12.66 2.50
C ASN A 197 7.18 12.91 3.77
N GLN A 198 8.31 13.62 3.64
CA GLN A 198 9.13 14.06 4.78
C GLN A 198 8.37 14.91 5.80
N ASP A 199 7.49 15.76 5.28
CA ASP A 199 6.56 16.58 6.05
C ASP A 199 5.14 16.09 5.73
N PRO A 200 4.51 15.26 6.58
CA PRO A 200 3.20 14.68 6.31
C PRO A 200 2.06 15.70 6.18
N ASP A 201 2.26 16.93 6.67
CA ASP A 201 1.30 18.04 6.52
C ASP A 201 1.48 18.77 5.18
N HIS A 202 2.64 18.63 4.56
CA HIS A 202 3.03 19.28 3.30
C HIS A 202 3.69 18.31 2.30
N PRO A 203 3.03 17.21 1.91
CA PRO A 203 3.57 16.27 0.93
C PRO A 203 3.79 16.93 -0.43
N ARG A 204 4.78 16.44 -1.19
CA ARG A 204 5.14 17.03 -2.49
C ARG A 204 5.30 15.96 -3.55
N ARG A 205 4.58 16.10 -4.66
CA ARG A 205 4.87 15.32 -5.86
C ARG A 205 6.27 15.64 -6.37
N VAL A 206 7.06 14.60 -6.62
CA VAL A 206 8.39 14.67 -7.23
C VAL A 206 8.42 13.75 -8.44
N PHE A 207 9.37 13.99 -9.34
CA PHE A 207 9.57 13.18 -10.53
C PHE A 207 10.87 12.40 -10.37
N ALA A 208 10.90 11.16 -10.84
CA ALA A 208 12.15 10.40 -10.89
C ALA A 208 13.12 11.16 -11.80
N ASP A 209 14.27 11.58 -11.26
CA ASP A 209 15.33 12.16 -12.07
C ASP A 209 15.83 11.08 -13.03
N SER A 210 15.36 11.15 -14.27
CA SER A 210 15.84 10.30 -15.35
C SER A 210 17.25 10.80 -15.71
N CYS A 211 18.28 10.25 -15.06
CA CYS A 211 19.67 10.42 -15.50
C CYS A 211 19.96 9.50 -16.69
#